data_AF-A0A348NYU5-F1
#
_entry.id   AF-A0A348NYU5-F1
#
_cell.length_a   1.000
_cell.length_b   1.000
_cell.length_c   1.000
_cell.angle_alpha   90.00
_cell.angle_beta   90.00
_cell.angle_gamma   90.00
#
_symmetry.space_group_name_H-M   'P 1'
#
loop_
_entity.id
_entity.type
_entity.pdbx_description
1 polymer ?
#
loop_
_entity_poly.entity_id
_entity_poly.type
_entity_poly.pdbx_seq_one_letter_code
_entity_poly.pdbx_strand_id
1 'polypeptide(L)'
;MPFISKRNGQNSSRKTARNNLNFLLTERCSVNADLMHLKHRYNYMENSELQFIEMPYKGGDASMFVLLPKNKDGLKGYREKTSHIRIITEYTALMQKKEVDVFFPEI
;
A
#
# COMPACT_ATOMS: atom_id res chain seq x y z
N MET A 1 15.59 4.00 2.42
CA MET A 1 14.56 4.90 2.94
C MET A 1 13.26 4.15 3.21
N PRO A 2 13.23 3.10 4.06
CA PRO A 2 12.00 2.64 4.71
C PRO A 2 11.60 3.66 5.80
N PHE A 3 10.49 3.40 6.45
CA PHE A 3 10.23 3.83 7.83
C PHE A 3 11.54 3.82 8.65
N ILE A 4 11.84 4.93 9.32
CA ILE A 4 13.11 5.14 10.03
C ILE A 4 13.14 4.24 11.26
N SER A 5 13.74 3.05 11.13
CA SER A 5 14.45 2.45 12.26
C SER A 5 15.72 3.28 12.47
N LYS A 6 15.80 4.02 13.58
CA LYS A 6 17.00 4.79 13.92
C LYS A 6 18.20 3.84 14.05
N ARG A 7 19.06 3.84 13.03
CA ARG A 7 20.48 3.53 13.16
C ARG A 7 21.27 4.39 12.17
N ASN A 8 22.12 5.25 12.78
CA ASN A 8 23.13 6.17 12.28
C ASN A 8 23.42 6.32 10.77
N GLY A 9 23.55 7.59 10.37
CA GLY A 9 24.58 8.04 9.43
C GLY A 9 24.10 8.36 8.00
N GLN A 10 23.82 9.65 7.77
CA GLN A 10 23.96 10.38 6.49
C GLN A 10 23.43 9.72 5.20
N ASN A 11 22.31 10.22 4.66
CA ASN A 11 22.19 10.64 3.24
C ASN A 11 20.74 11.01 2.82
N SER A 12 20.61 12.26 2.37
CA SER A 12 19.55 12.87 1.54
C SER A 12 18.10 12.43 1.76
N SER A 13 17.41 13.20 2.61
CA SER A 13 15.96 13.21 2.78
C SER A 13 15.28 13.67 1.47
N ARG A 14 14.76 12.73 0.67
CA ARG A 14 13.61 13.06 -0.20
C ARG A 14 12.47 13.35 0.75
N LYS A 15 12.14 14.63 0.93
CA LYS A 15 10.95 15.04 1.69
C LYS A 15 9.73 14.47 0.97
N THR A 16 9.18 13.37 1.48
CA THR A 16 7.85 12.91 1.10
C THR A 16 6.86 14.00 1.50
N ALA A 17 5.98 14.43 0.60
CA ALA A 17 4.94 15.38 0.95
C ALA A 17 4.02 14.71 2.00
N ARG A 18 3.93 15.32 3.18
CA ARG A 18 3.10 14.84 4.30
C ARG A 18 1.75 15.52 4.17
N ASN A 19 0.75 14.74 3.77
CA ASN A 19 -0.60 15.25 3.61
C ASN A 19 -1.44 14.72 4.75
N ASN A 20 -2.04 15.63 5.51
CA ASN A 20 -2.90 15.24 6.61
C ASN A 20 -4.30 14.94 6.06
N LEU A 21 -4.63 13.65 5.97
CA LEU A 21 -5.81 13.14 5.28
C LEU A 21 -6.64 12.26 6.21
N ASN A 22 -7.94 12.19 5.95
CA ASN A 22 -8.85 11.36 6.73
C ASN A 22 -8.63 9.89 6.38
N PHE A 23 -8.22 9.09 7.36
CA PHE A 23 -8.09 7.65 7.26
C PHE A 23 -9.28 6.96 7.95
N LEU A 24 -10.02 6.15 7.22
CA LEU A 24 -11.21 5.44 7.72
C LEU A 24 -10.78 4.21 8.53
N LEU A 25 -11.17 4.18 9.81
CA LEU A 25 -11.03 2.99 10.66
C LEU A 25 -12.23 2.06 10.50
N THR A 26 -13.42 2.65 10.32
CA THR A 26 -14.70 1.98 10.02
C THR A 26 -15.56 2.91 9.16
N GLU A 27 -16.74 2.48 8.71
CA GLU A 27 -17.63 3.35 7.92
C GLU A 27 -18.03 4.65 8.64
N ARG A 28 -18.04 4.63 9.98
CA ARG A 28 -18.53 5.73 10.83
C ARG A 28 -17.41 6.45 11.58
N CYS A 29 -16.17 5.96 11.49
CA CYS A 29 -15.05 6.49 12.25
C CYS A 29 -13.86 6.74 11.33
N SER A 30 -13.39 7.99 11.31
CA SER A 30 -12.14 8.37 10.66
C SER A 30 -11.24 9.12 11.62
N VAL A 31 -9.95 8.93 11.45
CA VAL A 31 -8.90 9.70 12.14
C VAL A 31 -8.15 10.55 11.14
N ASN A 32 -7.63 11.67 11.60
CA ASN A 32 -6.71 12.47 10.82
C ASN A 32 -5.33 11.78 10.90
N ALA A 33 -4.84 11.32 9.76
CA ALA A 33 -3.62 10.54 9.66
C ALA A 33 -2.63 11.25 8.76
N ASP A 34 -1.37 11.19 9.18
CA ASP A 34 -0.26 11.62 8.36
C ASP A 34 0.00 10.58 7.27
N LEU A 35 -0.32 10.94 6.04
CA LEU A 35 -0.08 10.07 4.89
C LEU A 35 1.17 10.51 4.14
N MET A 36 2.00 9.52 3.82
CA MET A 36 3.09 9.63 2.86
C MET A 36 2.51 9.62 1.44
N HIS A 37 2.96 10.57 0.61
CA HIS A 37 2.65 10.59 -0.82
C HIS A 37 3.82 10.03 -1.65
N LEU A 38 3.57 8.92 -2.35
CA LEU A 38 4.56 8.21 -3.16
C LEU A 38 4.07 8.09 -4.60
N LYS A 39 4.79 8.68 -5.54
CA LYS A 39 4.50 8.55 -6.98
C LYS A 39 5.63 7.80 -7.67
N HIS A 40 5.37 6.57 -8.10
CA HIS A 40 6.37 5.73 -8.76
C HIS A 40 5.75 4.64 -9.64
N ARG A 41 6.58 3.90 -10.39
CA ARG A 41 6.13 2.76 -11.20
C ARG A 41 6.13 1.47 -10.38
N TYR A 42 4.95 0.97 -10.06
CA TYR A 42 4.73 -0.26 -9.30
C TYR A 42 4.07 -1.32 -10.18
N ASN A 43 4.22 -2.60 -9.80
CA ASN A 43 3.34 -3.63 -10.33
C ASN A 43 1.97 -3.44 -9.67
N TYR A 44 0.95 -3.27 -10.51
CA TYR A 44 -0.37 -2.90 -10.06
C TYR A 44 -1.43 -3.62 -10.88
N MET A 45 -2.50 -4.04 -10.22
CA MET A 45 -3.74 -4.45 -10.84
C MET A 45 -4.93 -3.93 -10.04
N GLU A 46 -6.09 -3.85 -10.69
CA GLU A 46 -7.35 -3.66 -10.01
C GLU A 46 -8.47 -4.38 -10.75
N ASN A 47 -9.54 -4.70 -10.03
CA ASN A 47 -10.78 -5.20 -10.60
C ASN A 47 -11.96 -4.39 -10.01
N SER A 48 -13.18 -4.91 -10.13
CA SER A 48 -14.39 -4.25 -9.59
C SER A 48 -14.42 -4.18 -8.06
N GLU A 49 -13.67 -5.04 -7.37
CA GLU A 49 -13.75 -5.20 -5.91
C GLU A 49 -12.52 -4.64 -5.16
N LEU A 50 -11.34 -4.72 -5.77
CA LEU A 50 -10.07 -4.41 -5.10
C LEU A 50 -9.03 -3.76 -6.01
N GLN A 51 -8.07 -3.12 -5.36
CA GLN A 51 -6.80 -2.69 -5.92
C GLN A 51 -5.69 -3.51 -5.25
N PHE A 52 -4.69 -3.93 -6.02
CA PHE A 52 -3.56 -4.69 -5.52
C PHE A 52 -2.25 -4.11 -6.08
N ILE A 53 -1.31 -3.82 -5.18
CA ILE A 53 -0.04 -3.19 -5.50
C ILE A 53 1.12 -3.94 -4.87
N GLU A 54 2.20 -4.11 -5.64
CA GLU A 54 3.48 -4.59 -5.15
C GLU A 54 4.46 -3.42 -4.99
N MET A 55 4.99 -3.25 -3.79
CA MET A 55 5.97 -2.24 -3.44
C MET A 55 7.29 -2.90 -3.03
N PRO A 56 8.27 -3.01 -3.94
CA PRO A 56 9.57 -3.60 -3.63
C PRO A 56 10.35 -2.72 -2.65
N TYR A 57 10.97 -3.36 -1.66
CA TYR A 57 11.92 -2.70 -0.77
C TYR A 57 13.27 -2.48 -1.47
N LYS A 58 14.08 -1.60 -0.88
CA LYS A 58 15.44 -1.36 -1.37
C LYS A 58 16.25 -2.67 -1.32
N GLY A 59 16.86 -3.03 -2.44
CA GLY A 59 17.62 -4.28 -2.59
C GLY A 59 16.91 -5.29 -3.49
N GLY A 60 15.58 -5.22 -3.62
CA GLY A 60 14.80 -6.09 -4.50
C GLY A 60 14.52 -7.49 -3.94
N ASP A 61 15.11 -7.85 -2.80
CA ASP A 61 14.95 -9.18 -2.19
C ASP A 61 13.62 -9.37 -1.44
N ALA A 62 12.86 -8.29 -1.23
CA ALA A 62 11.58 -8.32 -0.56
C ALA A 62 10.62 -7.28 -1.15
N SER A 63 9.33 -7.63 -1.20
CA SER A 63 8.24 -6.75 -1.61
C SER A 63 7.13 -6.74 -0.56
N MET A 64 6.54 -5.57 -0.33
CA MET A 64 5.27 -5.45 0.37
C MET A 64 4.14 -5.55 -0.65
N PHE A 65 3.16 -6.41 -0.40
CA PHE A 65 1.91 -6.46 -1.16
C PHE A 65 0.81 -5.79 -0.35
N VAL A 66 0.11 -4.83 -0.96
CA VAL A 66 -1.02 -4.15 -0.33
C VAL A 66 -2.28 -4.44 -1.13
N LEU A 67 -3.27 -5.01 -0.45
CA LEU A 67 -4.59 -5.28 -0.99
C LEU A 67 -5.58 -4.29 -0.39
N LEU A 68 -6.15 -3.45 -1.24
CA LEU A 68 -7.04 -2.37 -0.85
C LEU A 68 -8.44 -2.62 -1.45
N PRO A 69 -9.40 -3.07 -0.65
CA PRO A 69 -10.79 -3.18 -1.09
C PRO A 69 -11.34 -1.80 -1.49
N LYS A 70 -12.10 -1.76 -2.59
CA LYS A 70 -12.78 -0.52 -3.04
C LYS A 70 -13.99 -0.17 -2.15
N ASN A 71 -14.56 -1.17 -1.48
CA ASN A 71 -15.63 -0.98 -0.50
C ASN A 71 -15.04 -0.74 0.90
N LYS A 72 -15.58 0.23 1.63
CA LYS A 72 -15.18 0.62 2.99
C LYS A 72 -15.29 -0.54 3.99
N ASP A 73 -16.28 -1.41 3.85
CA ASP A 73 -16.45 -2.63 4.66
C ASP A 73 -15.86 -3.89 4.01
N GLY A 74 -15.16 -3.74 2.88
CA GLY A 74 -14.67 -4.83 2.05
C GLY A 74 -13.67 -5.75 2.75
N LEU A 75 -12.97 -5.27 3.78
CA LEU A 75 -11.98 -6.08 4.50
C LEU A 75 -12.61 -7.26 5.24
N LYS A 76 -13.81 -7.10 5.81
CA LYS A 76 -14.50 -8.16 6.55
C LYS A 76 -14.82 -9.35 5.65
N GLY A 77 -15.34 -9.08 4.45
CA GLY A 77 -15.65 -10.11 3.45
C GLY A 77 -14.41 -10.77 2.86
N TYR A 78 -13.26 -10.11 2.87
CA TYR A 78 -12.02 -10.63 2.30
C TYR A 78 -11.30 -11.61 3.24
N ARG A 79 -11.35 -11.36 4.56
CA ARG A 79 -10.68 -12.22 5.56
C ARG A 79 -11.19 -13.66 5.55
N GLU A 80 -12.47 -13.86 5.28
CA GLU A 80 -13.12 -15.18 5.32
C GLU A 80 -13.00 -15.95 3.99
N LYS A 81 -12.83 -15.24 2.87
CA LYS A 81 -12.86 -15.82 1.52
C LYS A 81 -11.49 -16.23 0.97
N THR A 82 -10.40 -15.95 1.68
CA THR A 82 -9.06 -15.85 1.08
C THR A 82 -8.10 -16.91 1.57
N SER A 83 -7.69 -17.81 0.67
CA SER A 83 -6.37 -18.45 0.80
C SER A 83 -5.32 -17.44 0.35
N HIS A 84 -4.59 -16.86 1.30
CA HIS A 84 -3.61 -15.79 1.08
C HIS A 84 -2.62 -16.10 -0.06
N ILE A 85 -2.20 -17.36 -0.17
CA ILE A 85 -1.24 -17.81 -1.19
C ILE A 85 -1.85 -17.70 -2.59
N ARG A 86 -3.10 -18.12 -2.77
CA ARG A 86 -3.77 -18.17 -4.08
C ARG A 86 -3.94 -16.76 -4.65
N ILE A 87 -4.27 -15.79 -3.79
CA ILE A 87 -4.46 -14.40 -4.17
C ILE A 87 -3.15 -13.76 -4.65
N ILE A 88 -2.06 -14.02 -3.93
CA ILE A 88 -0.74 -13.54 -4.35
C ILE A 88 -0.40 -14.12 -5.71
N THR A 89 -0.50 -15.44 -5.93
CA THR A 89 -0.12 -16.07 -7.19
C THR A 89 -1.00 -15.63 -8.37
N GLU A 90 -2.34 -15.62 -8.19
CA GLU A 90 -3.26 -15.25 -9.27
C GLU A 90 -3.15 -13.76 -9.64
N TYR A 91 -3.07 -12.86 -8.66
CA TYR A 91 -3.06 -11.44 -8.96
C TYR A 91 -1.70 -10.92 -9.40
N THR A 92 -0.59 -11.48 -8.91
CA THR A 92 0.75 -11.11 -9.40
C THR A 92 0.91 -11.41 -10.88
N ALA A 93 0.34 -12.51 -11.38
CA ALA A 93 0.35 -12.85 -12.81
C ALA A 93 -0.42 -11.85 -13.69
N LEU A 94 -1.38 -11.11 -13.11
CA LEU A 94 -2.20 -10.12 -13.81
C LEU A 94 -1.66 -8.69 -13.66
N MET A 95 -0.67 -8.48 -12.80
CA MET A 95 -0.13 -7.14 -12.56
C MET A 95 0.63 -6.60 -13.76
N GLN A 96 0.56 -5.28 -13.92
CA GLN A 96 1.30 -4.56 -14.93
C GLN A 96 2.02 -3.38 -14.31
N LYS A 97 3.22 -3.08 -14.82
CA LYS A 97 4.04 -1.97 -14.32
C LYS A 97 3.50 -0.62 -14.76
N LYS A 98 2.82 0.08 -13.86
CA LYS A 98 2.14 1.36 -14.10
C LYS A 98 2.62 2.44 -13.15
N GLU A 99 2.58 3.70 -13.58
CA GLU A 99 2.78 4.83 -12.66
C GLU A 99 1.54 4.92 -11.76
N VAL A 100 1.75 4.85 -10.45
CA VAL A 100 0.68 4.89 -9.44
C VAL A 100 1.02 5.98 -8.44
N ASP A 101 -0.02 6.74 -8.09
CA ASP A 101 0.00 7.72 -7.01
C ASP A 101 -0.55 7.05 -5.73
N VAL A 102 0.31 6.88 -4.73
CA VAL A 102 0.03 6.12 -3.52
C VAL A 102 0.03 7.04 -2.31
N PHE A 103 -1.09 7.05 -1.58
CA PHE A 103 -1.20 7.65 -0.25
C PHE A 103 -1.15 6.54 0.80
N PHE A 104 -0.09 6.50 1.59
CA PHE A 104 0.15 5.42 2.55
C PHE A 104 0.33 5.96 3.96
N PRO A 105 -0.34 5.41 5.00
CA PRO A 105 -0.18 5.88 6.36
C PRO A 105 1.25 5.77 6.87
N GLU A 106 1.74 6.83 7.52
CA GLU A 106 2.96 6.78 8.33
C GLU A 106 2.55 6.26 9.72
N ILE A 107 2.73 4.95 9.96
CA ILE A 107 2.38 4.24 11.20
C ILE A 107 3.62 3.66 11.88
#